data_AF-A0A7S1DP43-F1
#
_entry.id   AF-A0A7S1DP43-F1
#
_cell.length_a   1.000
_cell.length_b   1.000
_cell.length_c   1.000
_cell.angle_alpha   90.00
_cell.angle_beta   90.00
_cell.angle_gamma   90.00
#
_symmetry.space_group_name_H-M   'P 1'
#
loop_
_entity.id
_entity.type
_entity.pdbx_description
1 polymer ?
#
loop_
_entity_poly.entity_id
_entity_poly.type
_entity_poly.pdbx_seq_one_letter_code
_entity_poly.pdbx_strand_id
1 'polypeptide(L)'
;ERGGGLLRALGITDLVMQPTGPVAPLRHALYQNGWVIMSETLTYDSRWAHVIISAKRPPDPSAVLPRLECDEDVLLGPILKHDRSEVYRYWVEHQLKHYRARHKGCLMQGLQG
;
A
#
# COMPACT_ATOMS: atom_id res chain seq x y z
N GLU A 1 -5.98 14.92 -15.88
CA GLU A 1 -6.96 13.82 -15.94
C GLU A 1 -6.41 12.61 -16.72
N ARG A 2 -5.56 11.74 -16.16
CA ARG A 2 -5.07 10.58 -16.93
C ARG A 2 -4.86 9.38 -16.01
N GLY A 3 -5.73 8.38 -16.13
CA GLY A 3 -5.69 7.10 -15.40
C GLY A 3 -7.06 6.58 -15.00
N GLY A 4 -7.78 7.32 -14.15
CA GLY A 4 -9.04 6.85 -13.53
C GLY A 4 -10.27 6.75 -14.44
N GLY A 5 -10.23 7.35 -15.64
CA GLY A 5 -11.34 7.38 -16.60
C GLY A 5 -11.50 6.08 -17.42
N LEU A 6 -10.40 5.39 -17.73
CA LEU A 6 -10.43 4.19 -18.57
C LEU A 6 -11.12 3.01 -17.85
N LEU A 7 -10.73 2.74 -16.60
CA LEU A 7 -11.34 1.66 -15.81
C LEU A 7 -12.84 1.90 -15.58
N ARG A 8 -13.23 3.18 -15.41
CA ARG A 8 -14.64 3.56 -15.29
C ARG A 8 -15.40 3.31 -16.59
N ALA A 9 -14.83 3.69 -17.73
CA ALA A 9 -15.44 3.46 -19.05
C ALA A 9 -15.61 1.96 -19.35
N LEU A 10 -14.73 1.11 -18.81
CA LEU A 10 -14.81 -0.34 -18.92
C LEU A 10 -15.75 -0.99 -17.90
N GLY A 11 -16.41 -0.22 -17.03
CA GLY A 11 -17.32 -0.74 -16.01
C GLY A 11 -16.64 -1.54 -14.89
N ILE A 12 -15.32 -1.38 -14.71
CA ILE A 12 -14.57 -2.11 -13.68
C ILE A 12 -14.88 -1.50 -12.32
N THR A 13 -15.51 -2.29 -11.45
CA THR A 13 -15.90 -1.92 -10.09
C THR A 13 -15.01 -2.51 -9.00
N ASP A 14 -14.26 -3.56 -9.34
CA ASP A 14 -13.46 -4.35 -8.40
C ASP A 14 -12.04 -4.52 -8.95
N LEU A 15 -11.04 -4.33 -8.09
CA LEU A 15 -9.64 -4.55 -8.37
C LEU A 15 -9.08 -5.53 -7.36
N VAL A 16 -8.29 -6.49 -7.84
CA VAL A 16 -7.42 -7.33 -7.01
C VAL A 16 -6.02 -7.20 -7.57
N MET A 17 -5.07 -6.77 -6.75
CA MET A 17 -3.73 -6.41 -7.16
C MET A 17 -2.70 -7.06 -6.23
N GLN A 18 -1.61 -7.57 -6.81
CA GLN A 18 -0.43 -8.05 -6.08
C GLN A 18 0.79 -7.26 -6.56
N PRO A 19 1.06 -6.04 -6.02
CA PRO A 19 2.24 -5.28 -6.39
C PRO A 19 3.52 -6.04 -6.06
N THR A 20 4.48 -6.02 -6.99
CA THR A 20 5.83 -6.56 -6.78
C THR A 20 6.80 -5.52 -6.20
N GLY A 21 6.40 -4.24 -6.19
CA GLY A 21 7.20 -3.11 -5.71
C GLY A 21 6.62 -2.45 -4.46
N PRO A 22 7.03 -1.20 -4.16
CA PRO A 22 6.53 -0.46 -3.01
C PRO A 22 5.00 -0.34 -3.04
N VAL A 23 4.36 -0.69 -1.92
CA VAL A 23 2.88 -0.74 -1.81
C VAL A 23 2.28 0.63 -1.49
N ALA A 24 3.02 1.48 -0.78
CA ALA A 24 2.57 2.81 -0.37
C ALA A 24 2.11 3.71 -1.53
N PRO A 25 2.85 3.84 -2.66
CA PRO A 25 2.38 4.60 -3.82
C PRO A 25 1.07 4.06 -4.42
N LEU A 26 0.89 2.74 -4.42
CA LEU A 26 -0.33 2.11 -4.92
C LEU A 26 -1.52 2.45 -4.02
N ARG A 27 -1.37 2.35 -2.69
CA ARG A 27 -2.42 2.76 -1.75
C ARG A 27 -2.79 4.22 -1.99
N HIS A 28 -1.79 5.10 -2.04
CA HIS A 28 -2.01 6.53 -2.28
C HIS A 28 -2.80 6.78 -3.59
N ALA A 29 -2.41 6.10 -4.67
CA ALA A 29 -3.10 6.20 -5.95
C ALA A 29 -4.55 5.69 -5.89
N LEU A 30 -4.82 4.58 -5.20
CA LEU A 30 -6.18 4.07 -5.02
C LEU A 30 -7.08 5.10 -4.33
N TYR A 31 -6.60 5.67 -3.21
CA TYR A 31 -7.33 6.69 -2.47
C TYR A 31 -7.57 7.96 -3.28
N GLN A 32 -6.54 8.49 -3.96
CA GLN A 32 -6.68 9.67 -4.81
C GLN A 32 -7.67 9.47 -5.97
N ASN A 33 -7.88 8.23 -6.41
CA ASN A 33 -8.79 7.89 -7.50
C ASN A 33 -10.17 7.40 -7.00
N GLY A 34 -10.47 7.56 -5.71
CA GLY A 34 -11.78 7.22 -5.14
C GLY A 34 -12.04 5.71 -5.04
N TRP A 35 -10.98 4.90 -4.93
CA TRP A 35 -11.10 3.48 -4.63
C TRP A 35 -11.05 3.26 -3.12
N VAL A 36 -11.84 2.30 -2.64
CA VAL A 36 -11.87 1.87 -1.24
C VAL A 36 -11.14 0.55 -1.14
N ILE A 37 -10.10 0.49 -0.31
CA ILE A 37 -9.43 -0.77 0.01
C ILE A 37 -10.36 -1.59 0.91
N MET A 38 -10.76 -2.77 0.43
CA MET A 38 -11.71 -3.64 1.12
C MET A 38 -11.00 -4.72 1.94
N SER A 39 -9.87 -5.20 1.43
CA SER A 39 -9.02 -6.14 2.15
C SER A 39 -7.57 -5.95 1.74
N GLU A 40 -6.70 -6.30 2.66
CA GLU A 40 -5.29 -6.48 2.41
C GLU A 40 -4.88 -7.82 3.00
N THR A 41 -4.01 -8.54 2.29
CA THR A 41 -3.50 -9.83 2.74
C THR A 41 -2.00 -9.85 2.52
N LEU A 42 -1.28 -10.32 3.53
CA LEU A 42 0.15 -10.53 3.44
C LEU A 42 0.40 -12.04 3.41
N THR A 43 1.02 -12.50 2.33
CA THR A 43 1.46 -13.89 2.20
C THR A 43 2.98 -13.93 2.19
N TYR A 44 3.53 -15.08 2.56
CA TYR A 44 4.97 -15.31 2.53
C TYR A 44 5.23 -16.58 1.74
N ASP A 45 5.90 -16.44 0.60
CA ASP A 45 6.30 -17.55 -0.25
C ASP A 45 7.72 -17.34 -0.76
N SER A 46 8.48 -18.42 -0.91
CA SER A 46 9.79 -18.38 -1.56
C SER A 46 10.77 -17.31 -1.01
N ARG A 47 10.67 -17.01 0.30
CA ARG A 47 11.41 -15.95 1.03
C ARG A 47 11.00 -14.51 0.75
N TRP A 48 9.88 -14.32 0.06
CA TRP A 48 9.33 -13.01 -0.28
C TRP A 48 7.97 -12.84 0.38
N ALA A 49 7.77 -11.64 0.93
CA ALA A 49 6.47 -11.23 1.42
C ALA A 49 5.70 -10.57 0.27
N HIS A 50 4.48 -11.02 0.01
CA HIS A 50 3.61 -10.47 -1.02
C HIS A 50 2.40 -9.82 -0.37
N VAL A 51 2.14 -8.57 -0.75
CA VAL A 51 0.90 -7.88 -0.36
C VAL A 51 -0.09 -8.04 -1.49
N ILE A 52 -1.30 -8.49 -1.16
CA ILE A 52 -2.46 -8.54 -2.04
C ILE A 52 -3.45 -7.50 -1.52
N ILE A 53 -3.94 -6.65 -2.42
CA ILE A 53 -4.91 -5.60 -2.11
C ILE A 53 -6.16 -5.85 -2.94
N SER A 54 -7.32 -5.87 -2.28
CA SER A 54 -8.60 -5.75 -2.96
C SER A 54 -9.16 -4.36 -2.77
N ALA A 55 -9.67 -3.75 -3.84
CA ALA A 55 -10.27 -2.44 -3.79
C ALA A 55 -11.56 -2.39 -4.62
N LYS A 56 -12.53 -1.62 -4.16
CA LYS A 56 -13.80 -1.40 -4.85
C LYS A 56 -14.01 0.08 -5.13
N ARG A 57 -14.66 0.36 -6.25
CA ARG A 57 -15.18 1.69 -6.53
C ARG A 57 -16.60 1.77 -5.99
N PRO A 58 -16.93 2.74 -5.11
CA PRO A 58 -18.29 2.89 -4.60
C PRO A 58 -19.26 3.18 -5.76
N PRO A 59 -20.51 2.71 -5.68
CA PRO A 59 -21.54 3.01 -6.68
C PRO A 59 -21.92 4.50 -6.69
N ASP A 60 -21.78 5.18 -5.54
CA ASP A 60 -22.03 6.60 -5.37
C ASP A 60 -20.72 7.37 -5.15
N PRO A 61 -20.34 8.30 -6.05
CA PRO A 61 -19.17 9.16 -5.89
C PRO A 61 -19.21 10.09 -4.67
N SER A 62 -20.41 10.36 -4.13
CA SER A 62 -20.63 11.21 -2.96
C SER A 62 -20.56 10.44 -1.64
N ALA A 63 -20.44 9.11 -1.69
CA ALA A 63 -20.28 8.29 -0.50
C ALA A 63 -19.04 8.71 0.30
N VAL A 64 -19.21 8.89 1.61
CA VAL A 64 -18.09 9.13 2.53
C VAL A 64 -17.25 7.85 2.57
N LEU A 65 -16.07 7.91 1.95
CA LEU A 65 -15.14 6.79 1.96
C LEU A 65 -14.26 6.82 3.21
N PRO A 66 -13.87 5.64 3.75
CA PRO A 66 -12.79 5.56 4.72
C PRO A 66 -11.58 6.30 4.16
N ARG A 67 -11.06 7.30 4.89
CA ARG A 67 -9.85 8.01 4.48
C ARG A 67 -8.64 7.31 5.08
N LEU A 68 -7.48 7.45 4.43
CA LEU A 68 -6.21 7.31 5.13
C LEU A 68 -6.21 8.35 6.25
N GLU A 69 -6.14 7.90 7.49
CA GLU A 69 -6.19 8.79 8.66
C GLU A 69 -4.80 9.34 8.97
N CYS A 70 -3.75 8.57 8.65
CA CYS A 70 -2.37 8.96 8.88
C CYS A 70 -1.38 8.32 7.88
N ASP A 71 -0.13 8.79 7.90
CA ASP A 71 0.95 8.25 7.08
C ASP A 71 1.20 6.74 7.33
N GLU A 72 0.89 6.26 8.54
CA GLU A 72 1.00 4.85 8.89
C GLU A 72 0.07 3.97 8.03
N ASP A 73 -1.13 4.45 7.72
CA ASP A 73 -2.07 3.73 6.84
C ASP A 73 -1.52 3.57 5.43
N VAL A 74 -0.80 4.59 4.94
CA VAL A 74 -0.16 4.54 3.62
C VAL A 74 0.98 3.53 3.63
N LEU A 75 1.79 3.55 4.68
CA LEU A 75 3.01 2.75 4.77
C LEU A 75 2.73 1.27 5.08
N LEU A 76 1.95 1.00 6.11
CA LEU A 76 1.69 -0.34 6.62
C LEU A 76 0.44 -0.95 6.02
N GLY A 77 -0.53 -0.11 5.67
CA GLY A 77 -1.83 -0.51 5.16
C GLY A 77 -2.90 -0.30 6.22
N PRO A 78 -4.03 0.33 5.90
CA PRO A 78 -5.10 0.62 6.87
C PRO A 78 -5.68 -0.65 7.49
N ILE A 79 -5.61 -1.78 6.78
CA ILE A 79 -6.10 -3.08 7.25
C ILE A 79 -4.93 -3.91 7.78
N LEU A 80 -3.82 -3.95 7.03
CA LEU A 80 -2.64 -4.74 7.40
C LEU A 80 -1.99 -4.28 8.71
N LYS A 81 -2.07 -3.00 9.08
CA LYS A 81 -1.48 -2.50 10.34
C LYS A 81 -2.06 -3.18 11.60
N HIS A 82 -3.25 -3.75 11.48
CA HIS A 82 -3.92 -4.48 12.55
C HIS A 82 -3.65 -5.99 12.52
N ASP A 83 -2.92 -6.49 11.51
CA ASP A 83 -2.51 -7.89 11.44
C ASP A 83 -1.50 -8.22 12.56
N ARG A 84 -1.78 -9.29 13.30
CA ARG A 84 -0.95 -9.77 14.40
C ARG A 84 -0.12 -11.01 14.03
N SER A 85 -0.14 -11.41 12.76
CA SER A 85 0.58 -12.57 12.24
C SER A 85 2.10 -12.41 12.38
N GLU A 86 2.79 -13.54 12.51
CA GLU A 86 4.27 -13.55 12.50
C GLU A 86 4.83 -13.06 11.17
N VAL A 87 4.12 -13.35 10.07
CA VAL A 87 4.46 -12.88 8.73
C VAL A 87 4.47 -11.37 8.66
N TYR A 88 3.46 -10.71 9.24
CA TYR A 88 3.40 -9.26 9.31
C TYR A 88 4.56 -8.67 10.11
N ARG A 89 4.85 -9.22 11.30
CA ARG A 89 5.99 -8.76 12.11
C ARG A 89 7.30 -8.88 11.37
N TYR A 90 7.54 -10.04 10.75
CA TYR A 90 8.74 -10.28 9.94
C TYR A 90 8.87 -9.26 8.80
N TRP A 91 7.78 -9.00 8.08
CA TRP A 91 7.77 -8.04 6.99
C TRP A 91 8.10 -6.62 7.48
N VAL A 92 7.47 -6.16 8.57
CA VAL A 92 7.73 -4.82 9.14
C VAL A 92 9.18 -4.69 9.60
N GLU A 93 9.71 -5.68 10.32
CA GLU A 93 11.11 -5.71 10.75
C GLU A 93 12.08 -5.65 9.55
N HIS A 94 11.77 -6.41 8.50
CA HIS A 94 12.55 -6.42 7.27
C HIS A 94 12.54 -5.03 6.59
N GLN A 95 11.38 -4.38 6.48
CA GLN A 95 11.28 -3.03 5.92
C GLN A 95 12.05 -2.01 6.78
N LEU A 96 11.90 -2.06 8.12
CA LEU A 96 12.62 -1.18 9.04
C LEU A 96 14.15 -1.32 8.92
N LYS A 97 14.65 -2.54 8.74
CA LYS A 97 16.07 -2.80 8.49
C LYS A 97 16.56 -2.08 7.23
N HIS A 98 15.80 -2.14 6.14
CA HIS A 98 16.12 -1.44 4.88
C HIS A 98 16.11 0.08 5.04
N TYR A 99 15.09 0.64 5.70
CA TYR A 99 15.01 2.08 5.93
C TYR A 99 16.17 2.60 6.79
N ARG A 100 16.51 1.88 7.87
CA ARG A 100 17.67 2.23 8.72
C ARG A 100 18.99 2.18 7.94
N ALA A 101 19.17 1.17 7.09
CA ALA A 101 20.36 1.05 6.25
C ALA A 101 20.47 2.22 5.26
N ARG A 102 19.38 2.59 4.58
CA ARG A 102 19.35 3.74 3.66
C ARG A 102 19.63 5.06 4.38
N HIS A 103 19.00 5.30 5.52
CA HIS A 103 19.21 6.52 6.31
C HIS A 103 20.68 6.68 6.74
N LYS A 104 21.31 5.60 7.23
CA LYS A 104 22.75 5.61 7.55
C LYS A 104 23.62 5.90 6.32
N GLY A 105 23.29 5.31 5.16
CA GLY A 105 23.99 5.57 3.91
C GLY A 105 23.95 7.04 3.49
N CYS A 106 22.78 7.68 3.59
CA CYS A 106 22.61 9.10 3.28
C CYS A 106 23.42 10.01 4.22
N LEU A 107 23.45 9.72 5.52
CA LEU A 107 24.24 10.49 6.49
C LEU A 107 25.74 10.39 6.24
N MET A 108 26.23 9.21 5.84
CA MET A 108 27.65 9.00 5.53
C MET A 108 28.07 9.71 4.23
N GLN A 109 27.17 9.85 3.26
CA GLN A 109 27.43 10.62 2.03
C GLN A 109 27.40 12.14 2.27
N GLY A 110 26.52 12.62 3.16
CA GLY A 110 26.47 14.04 3.52
C GLY A 110 27.65 14.55 4.36
N LEU A 111 28.44 13.64 4.95
CA LEU A 111 29.67 13.96 5.70
C LEU A 111 30.93 13.94 4.82
N GLN A 112 30.82 13.53 3.55
CA GLN A 112 31.91 13.49 2.59
C GLN A 112 31.82 14.61 1.53
N GLY A 113 30.84 15.53 1.66
CA GLY A 113 30.63 16.66 0.76
C GLY A 113 31.04 17.99 1.37
#